data_AF-A0A5J9WDB9-F1
#
_entry.id   AF-A0A5J9WDB9-F1
#
_cell.length_a   1.000
_cell.length_b   1.000
_cell.length_c   1.000
_cell.angle_alpha   90.00
_cell.angle_beta   90.00
_cell.angle_gamma   90.00
#
_symmetry.space_group_name_H-M   'P 1'
#
loop_
_entity.id
_entity.type
_entity.pdbx_description
1 polymer ?
#
loop_
_entity_poly.entity_id
_entity_poly.type
_entity_poly.pdbx_seq_one_letter_code
_entity_poly.pdbx_strand_id
1 'polypeptide(L)'
;MVVTKLTRVSEIRHAQRADGPAAVLGIGTANPTFSIHQDMFPDYYFRVTKKEHLTHLKDTFSKLCRIMGLERRFFHHTEQMLNANPGFLHGTPSALDARLDIIAKAAPELAASAAAKAIVRWGRPATDITHLVVATSSEARAPAADLALVSLLGLRANVCRTALQLSGCSA
;
A
#
# COMPACT_ATOMS: atom_id res chain seq x y z
N MET A 1 -3.23 -18.73 -55.38
CA MET A 1 -2.21 -17.92 -54.66
C MET A 1 -2.90 -17.08 -53.61
N VAL A 2 -2.77 -17.42 -52.34
CA VAL A 2 -3.24 -16.54 -51.25
C VAL A 2 -2.14 -15.50 -51.06
N VAL A 3 -2.39 -14.26 -51.50
CA VAL A 3 -1.50 -13.13 -51.22
C VAL A 3 -1.72 -12.73 -49.77
N THR A 4 -0.82 -13.14 -48.89
CA THR A 4 -0.81 -12.68 -47.50
C THR A 4 -0.46 -11.19 -47.50
N LYS A 5 -1.46 -10.34 -47.31
CA LYS A 5 -1.28 -8.88 -47.24
C LYS A 5 -0.46 -8.56 -45.98
N LEU A 6 0.83 -8.24 -46.16
CA LEU A 6 1.70 -7.77 -45.08
C LEU A 6 1.12 -6.47 -44.50
N THR A 7 0.57 -6.57 -43.30
CA THR A 7 0.05 -5.43 -42.53
C THR A 7 1.20 -4.51 -42.15
N ARG A 8 1.04 -3.19 -42.34
CA ARG A 8 2.11 -2.25 -41.99
C ARG A 8 2.21 -2.15 -40.47
N VAL A 9 3.43 -2.03 -39.94
CA VAL A 9 3.69 -1.89 -38.48
C VAL A 9 2.86 -0.76 -37.86
N SER A 10 2.63 0.34 -38.59
CA SER A 10 1.79 1.45 -38.16
C SER A 10 0.32 1.05 -37.94
N GLU A 11 -0.24 0.21 -38.81
CA GLU A 11 -1.62 -0.27 -38.73
C GLU A 11 -1.78 -1.21 -37.53
N ILE A 12 -0.79 -2.09 -37.29
CA ILE A 12 -0.76 -2.97 -36.11
C ILE A 12 -0.74 -2.14 -34.82
N ARG A 13 0.14 -1.13 -34.74
CA ARG A 13 0.24 -0.25 -33.57
C ARG A 13 -1.03 0.57 -33.32
N HIS A 14 -1.68 1.02 -34.39
CA HIS A 14 -2.94 1.74 -34.28
C HIS A 14 -4.04 0.82 -33.74
N ALA A 15 -4.17 -0.40 -34.27
CA ALA A 15 -5.18 -1.37 -33.82
C ALA A 15 -4.98 -1.87 -32.39
N GLN A 16 -3.76 -1.81 -31.84
CA GLN A 16 -3.46 -2.21 -30.46
C GLN A 16 -3.75 -1.12 -29.42
N ARG A 17 -3.92 0.14 -29.84
CA ARG A 17 -4.14 1.27 -28.93
C ARG A 17 -5.63 1.40 -28.60
N ALA A 18 -5.90 1.86 -27.39
CA ALA A 18 -7.24 2.31 -27.03
C ALA A 18 -7.48 3.71 -27.62
N ASP A 19 -8.73 3.96 -27.99
CA ASP A 19 -9.22 5.29 -28.34
C ASP A 19 -9.73 6.02 -27.07
N GLY A 20 -9.57 7.33 -27.04
CA GLY A 20 -10.04 8.18 -25.94
C GLY A 20 -9.06 8.28 -24.75
N PRO A 21 -9.40 9.13 -23.76
CA PRO A 21 -8.58 9.32 -22.57
C PRO A 21 -8.74 8.18 -21.55
N ALA A 22 -7.76 8.02 -20.67
CA ALA A 22 -7.88 7.13 -19.51
C ALA A 22 -8.96 7.65 -18.54
N ALA A 23 -9.71 6.74 -17.94
CA ALA A 23 -10.78 7.05 -17.00
C ALA A 23 -10.72 6.17 -15.75
N VAL A 24 -11.23 6.68 -14.63
CA VAL A 24 -11.33 5.93 -13.37
C VAL A 24 -12.66 5.19 -13.32
N LEU A 25 -12.60 3.85 -13.40
CA LEU A 25 -13.80 3.00 -13.48
C LEU A 25 -14.23 2.39 -12.14
N GLY A 26 -13.36 2.43 -11.12
CA GLY A 26 -13.65 1.92 -9.79
C GLY A 26 -12.61 2.42 -8.79
N ILE A 27 -13.07 2.78 -7.59
CA ILE A 27 -12.21 3.20 -6.47
C ILE A 27 -12.60 2.37 -5.25
N GLY A 28 -11.59 1.82 -4.59
CA GLY A 28 -11.73 1.08 -3.33
C GLY A 28 -10.63 1.49 -2.36
N THR A 29 -10.96 1.52 -1.07
CA THR A 29 -10.03 1.87 0.00
C THR A 29 -10.10 0.84 1.13
N ALA A 30 -8.99 0.66 1.84
CA ALA A 30 -8.89 -0.18 3.01
C ALA A 30 -7.90 0.42 4.00
N ASN A 31 -8.19 0.23 5.28
CA ASN A 31 -7.31 0.60 6.39
C ASN A 31 -7.05 -0.65 7.25
N PRO A 32 -5.92 -0.72 7.97
CA PRO A 32 -5.76 -1.68 9.05
C PRO A 32 -6.89 -1.60 10.09
N THR A 33 -7.10 -2.67 10.84
CA THR A 33 -8.18 -2.74 11.83
C THR A 33 -7.91 -1.91 13.08
N PHE A 34 -6.65 -1.88 13.53
CA PHE A 34 -6.27 -1.14 14.72
C PHE A 34 -6.23 0.36 14.43
N SER A 35 -6.91 1.14 15.27
CA SER A 35 -7.02 2.58 15.11
C SER A 35 -7.07 3.29 16.45
N ILE A 36 -6.58 4.54 16.45
CA ILE A 36 -6.48 5.37 17.64
C ILE A 36 -7.02 6.76 17.31
N HIS A 37 -7.91 7.27 18.16
CA HIS A 37 -8.37 8.64 18.08
C HIS A 37 -7.21 9.60 18.31
N GLN A 38 -7.14 10.67 17.54
CA GLN A 38 -5.99 11.56 17.54
C GLN A 38 -5.67 12.14 18.91
N ASP A 39 -6.70 12.47 19.70
CA ASP A 39 -6.56 13.00 21.06
C ASP A 39 -5.90 12.01 22.03
N MET A 40 -6.07 10.70 21.79
CA MET A 40 -5.48 9.63 22.60
C MET A 40 -4.07 9.26 22.14
N PHE A 41 -3.66 9.71 20.95
CA PHE A 41 -2.39 9.28 20.37
C PHE A 41 -1.16 9.76 21.15
N PRO A 42 -1.07 10.99 21.70
CA PRO A 42 0.07 11.40 22.52
C PRO A 42 0.26 10.47 23.72
N ASP A 43 -0.81 10.13 24.44
CA ASP A 43 -0.73 9.22 25.57
C ASP A 43 -0.27 7.82 25.15
N TYR A 44 -0.87 7.29 24.08
CA TYR A 44 -0.48 6.01 23.51
C TYR A 44 1.00 5.99 23.10
N TYR A 45 1.44 6.97 22.30
CA TYR A 45 2.80 7.03 21.76
C TYR A 45 3.85 7.11 22.87
N PHE A 46 3.66 7.98 23.86
CA PHE A 46 4.61 8.13 24.96
C PHE A 46 4.63 6.89 25.85
N ARG A 47 3.49 6.19 26.00
CA ARG A 47 3.42 4.92 26.74
C ARG A 47 4.17 3.79 26.04
N VAL A 48 3.82 3.52 24.78
CA VAL A 48 4.43 2.40 24.04
C VAL A 48 5.92 2.61 23.79
N THR A 49 6.37 3.87 23.73
CA THR A 49 7.80 4.21 23.58
C THR A 49 8.55 4.34 24.91
N LYS A 50 7.89 4.13 26.06
CA LYS A 50 8.47 4.25 27.42
C LYS A 50 9.08 5.63 27.70
N LYS A 51 8.42 6.68 27.23
CA LYS A 51 8.89 8.08 27.27
C LYS A 51 8.01 8.99 28.11
N GLU A 52 7.13 8.45 28.95
CA GLU A 52 6.18 9.21 29.77
C GLU A 52 6.85 10.24 30.68
N HIS A 53 8.11 10.00 31.07
CA HIS A 53 8.94 10.93 31.84
C HIS A 53 9.27 12.24 31.08
N LEU A 54 9.19 12.25 29.75
CA LEU A 54 9.45 13.43 28.91
C LEU A 54 8.20 14.32 28.77
N THR A 55 7.71 14.83 29.89
CA THR A 55 6.45 15.58 29.99
C THR A 55 6.40 16.81 29.09
N HIS A 56 7.49 17.59 29.00
CA HIS A 56 7.58 18.77 28.13
C HIS A 56 7.46 18.40 26.64
N LEU A 57 8.11 17.29 26.22
CA LEU A 57 8.01 16.80 24.85
C LEU A 57 6.60 16.29 24.55
N LYS A 58 5.96 15.64 25.52
CA LYS A 58 4.57 15.19 25.41
C LYS A 58 3.60 16.35 25.21
N ASP A 59 3.73 17.43 25.98
CA ASP A 59 2.89 18.62 25.82
C ASP A 59 3.04 19.25 24.43
N THR A 60 4.29 19.38 23.95
CA THR A 60 4.57 19.88 22.60
C THR A 60 3.96 18.96 21.53
N PHE A 61 4.12 17.65 21.70
CA PHE A 61 3.57 16.66 20.77
C PHE A 61 2.03 16.64 20.75
N SER A 62 1.38 16.81 21.91
CA SER A 62 -0.07 16.94 22.03
C SER A 62 -0.59 18.18 21.28
N LYS A 63 0.09 19.32 21.43
CA LYS A 63 -0.23 20.55 20.69
C LYS A 63 -0.13 20.34 19.18
N LEU A 64 0.93 19.69 18.70
CA LEU A 64 1.08 19.33 17.29
C LEU A 64 -0.05 18.41 16.83
N CYS A 65 -0.38 17.36 17.61
CA CYS A 65 -1.44 16.42 17.26
C CYS A 65 -2.79 17.10 17.05
N ARG A 66 -3.12 18.10 17.88
CA ARG A 66 -4.35 18.90 17.79
C ARG A 66 -4.38 19.82 16.57
N ILE A 67 -3.24 20.40 16.19
CA ILE A 67 -3.14 21.32 15.04
C ILE A 67 -3.31 20.57 13.71
N MET A 68 -2.90 19.30 13.63
CA MET A 68 -2.96 18.52 12.38
C MET A 68 -4.38 18.24 11.87
N GLY A 69 -5.43 18.49 12.66
CA GLY A 69 -6.82 18.34 12.22
C GLY A 69 -7.23 16.91 11.86
N LEU A 70 -6.51 15.90 12.39
CA LEU A 70 -6.85 14.49 12.20
C LEU A 70 -7.86 14.05 13.26
N GLU A 71 -8.87 13.29 12.87
CA GLU A 71 -9.77 12.64 13.83
C GLU A 71 -9.15 11.34 14.38
N ARG A 72 -8.56 10.52 13.50
CA ARG A 72 -8.09 9.18 13.81
C ARG A 72 -6.95 8.75 12.91
N ARG A 73 -6.10 7.86 13.41
CA ARG A 73 -5.10 7.15 12.61
C ARG A 73 -5.27 5.64 12.70
N PHE A 74 -4.94 4.97 11.61
CA PHE A 74 -4.95 3.51 11.50
C PHE A 74 -3.52 3.00 11.46
N PHE A 75 -3.27 1.91 12.17
CA PHE A 75 -1.94 1.31 12.29
C PHE A 75 -2.02 -0.19 12.07
N HIS A 76 -1.06 -0.75 11.34
CA HIS A 76 -0.91 -2.19 11.31
C HIS A 76 -0.25 -2.72 12.59
N HIS A 77 0.70 -1.96 13.15
CA HIS A 77 1.34 -2.32 14.40
C HIS A 77 0.42 -2.06 15.59
N THR A 78 0.36 -3.01 16.52
CA THR A 78 -0.36 -2.91 17.79
C THR A 78 0.62 -2.79 18.95
N GLU A 79 0.15 -2.41 20.13
CA GLU A 79 0.96 -2.40 21.36
C GLU A 79 1.56 -3.79 21.64
N GLN A 80 0.81 -4.87 21.40
CA GLN A 80 1.31 -6.25 21.52
C GLN A 80 2.48 -6.52 20.56
N MET A 81 2.37 -6.09 19.29
CA MET A 81 3.43 -6.26 18.30
C MET A 81 4.69 -5.47 18.67
N LEU A 82 4.52 -4.24 19.17
CA LEU A 82 5.64 -3.41 19.63
C LEU A 82 6.32 -4.01 20.86
N ASN A 83 5.55 -4.55 21.81
CA ASN A 83 6.09 -5.21 23.00
C ASN A 83 6.85 -6.50 22.65
N ALA A 84 6.40 -7.25 21.65
CA ALA A 84 7.11 -8.43 21.14
C ALA A 84 8.38 -8.07 20.34
N ASN A 85 8.51 -6.82 19.88
CA ASN A 85 9.62 -6.35 19.03
C ASN A 85 10.22 -5.05 19.57
N PRO A 86 10.84 -5.04 20.77
CA PRO A 86 11.34 -3.82 21.40
C PRO A 86 12.40 -3.09 20.55
N GLY A 87 13.13 -3.80 19.68
CA GLY A 87 14.07 -3.21 18.73
C GLY A 87 13.44 -2.19 17.78
N PHE A 88 12.12 -2.25 17.56
CA PHE A 88 11.39 -1.27 16.75
C PHE A 88 11.34 0.13 17.38
N LEU A 89 11.54 0.23 18.68
CA LEU A 89 11.47 1.51 19.39
C LEU A 89 12.85 2.16 19.55
N HIS A 90 13.90 1.33 19.59
CA HIS A 90 15.27 1.76 19.90
C HIS A 90 16.20 1.82 18.68
N GLY A 91 15.74 1.38 17.50
CA GLY A 91 16.47 1.57 16.24
C GLY A 91 17.72 0.69 16.11
N THR A 92 17.58 -0.62 16.30
CA THR A 92 18.66 -1.58 16.07
C THR A 92 18.70 -2.05 14.60
N PRO A 93 19.86 -2.44 14.04
CA PRO A 93 19.93 -3.03 12.69
C PRO A 93 19.03 -4.26 12.52
N SER A 94 18.93 -5.12 13.55
CA SER A 94 18.04 -6.28 13.57
C SER A 94 16.55 -5.95 13.50
N ALA A 95 16.16 -4.69 13.74
CA ALA A 95 14.78 -4.24 13.60
C ALA A 95 14.34 -4.12 12.14
N LEU A 96 15.27 -3.95 11.20
CA LEU A 96 14.93 -3.74 9.79
C LEU A 96 14.32 -5.01 9.17
N ASP A 97 14.99 -6.15 9.31
CA ASP A 97 14.52 -7.42 8.73
C ASP A 97 13.14 -7.80 9.27
N ALA A 98 12.95 -7.69 10.59
CA ALA A 98 11.67 -7.96 11.23
C ALA A 98 10.55 -6.99 10.76
N ARG A 99 10.86 -5.71 10.50
CA ARG A 99 9.87 -4.78 9.89
C ARG A 99 9.52 -5.19 8.47
N LEU A 100 10.53 -5.52 7.66
CA LEU A 100 10.33 -5.92 6.28
C LEU A 100 9.51 -7.21 6.18
N ASP A 101 9.69 -8.17 7.08
CA ASP A 101 8.91 -9.41 7.11
C ASP A 101 7.45 -9.19 7.50
N ILE A 102 7.18 -8.21 8.37
CA ILE A 102 5.80 -7.80 8.68
C ILE A 102 5.17 -7.12 7.45
N ILE A 103 5.88 -6.17 6.83
CA ILE A 103 5.38 -5.40 5.68
C ILE A 103 5.10 -6.32 4.49
N ALA A 104 5.97 -7.29 4.23
CA ALA A 104 5.83 -8.23 3.12
C ALA A 104 4.53 -9.05 3.15
N LYS A 105 3.93 -9.22 4.34
CA LYS A 105 2.63 -9.87 4.53
C LYS A 105 1.51 -8.84 4.53
N ALA A 106 1.67 -7.80 5.34
CA ALA A 106 0.62 -6.82 5.60
C ALA A 106 0.27 -5.95 4.39
N ALA A 107 1.28 -5.51 3.63
CA ALA A 107 1.06 -4.56 2.52
C ALA A 107 0.27 -5.19 1.36
N PRO A 108 0.60 -6.40 0.87
CA PRO A 108 -0.22 -7.06 -0.14
C PRO A 108 -1.66 -7.33 0.30
N GLU A 109 -1.87 -7.76 1.55
CA GLU A 109 -3.22 -8.03 2.08
C GLU A 109 -4.07 -6.75 2.15
N LEU A 110 -3.50 -5.65 2.63
CA LEU A 110 -4.18 -4.38 2.71
C LEU A 110 -4.52 -3.84 1.31
N ALA A 111 -3.57 -3.91 0.38
CA ALA A 111 -3.77 -3.52 -1.00
C ALA A 111 -4.81 -4.39 -1.70
N ALA A 112 -4.82 -5.71 -1.45
CA ALA A 112 -5.81 -6.63 -1.99
C ALA A 112 -7.23 -6.30 -1.48
N SER A 113 -7.37 -5.95 -0.20
CA SER A 113 -8.66 -5.53 0.38
C SER A 113 -9.22 -4.27 -0.29
N ALA A 114 -8.37 -3.28 -0.58
CA ALA A 114 -8.77 -2.08 -1.32
C ALA A 114 -9.11 -2.39 -2.78
N ALA A 115 -8.25 -3.15 -3.46
CA ALA A 115 -8.40 -3.51 -4.87
C ALA A 115 -9.65 -4.38 -5.11
N ALA A 116 -9.95 -5.34 -4.23
CA ALA A 116 -11.17 -6.15 -4.32
C ALA A 116 -12.44 -5.28 -4.31
N LYS A 117 -12.52 -4.25 -3.46
CA LYS A 117 -13.64 -3.29 -3.47
C LYS A 117 -13.70 -2.48 -4.75
N ALA A 118 -12.55 -2.08 -5.31
CA ALA A 118 -12.48 -1.37 -6.57
C ALA A 118 -12.96 -2.25 -7.74
N ILE A 119 -12.58 -3.53 -7.77
CA ILE A 119 -12.99 -4.51 -8.78
C ILE A 119 -14.50 -4.77 -8.70
N VAL A 120 -15.04 -4.95 -7.49
CA VAL A 120 -16.50 -5.08 -7.29
C VAL A 120 -17.24 -3.86 -7.83
N ARG A 121 -16.75 -2.64 -7.57
CA ARG A 121 -17.35 -1.41 -8.08
C ARG A 121 -17.20 -1.24 -9.59
N TRP A 122 -16.10 -1.71 -10.16
CA TRP A 122 -15.89 -1.75 -11.62
C TRP A 122 -16.84 -2.74 -12.31
N GLY A 123 -17.22 -3.83 -11.64
CA GLY A 123 -18.26 -4.75 -12.11
C GLY A 123 -17.81 -5.73 -13.19
N ARG A 124 -16.49 -5.86 -13.42
CA ARG A 124 -15.91 -6.82 -14.38
C ARG A 124 -15.06 -7.88 -13.68
N PRO A 125 -14.83 -9.05 -14.31
CA PRO A 125 -13.94 -10.07 -13.75
C PRO A 125 -12.52 -9.54 -13.52
N ALA A 126 -11.89 -9.91 -12.41
CA ALA A 126 -10.50 -9.54 -12.12
C ALA A 126 -9.53 -10.00 -13.22
N THR A 127 -9.87 -11.10 -13.92
CA THR A 127 -9.11 -11.61 -15.06
C THR A 127 -9.08 -10.66 -16.27
N ASP A 128 -9.91 -9.63 -16.33
CA ASP A 128 -9.89 -8.63 -17.41
C ASP A 128 -8.83 -7.54 -17.17
N ILE A 129 -8.21 -7.52 -15.98
CA ILE A 129 -7.10 -6.61 -15.66
C ILE A 129 -5.86 -7.05 -16.43
N THR A 130 -5.35 -6.16 -17.28
CA THR A 130 -4.16 -6.40 -18.11
C THR A 130 -2.87 -5.84 -17.50
N HIS A 131 -3.00 -4.82 -16.64
CA HIS A 131 -1.87 -4.12 -16.02
C HIS A 131 -2.12 -3.95 -14.52
N LEU A 132 -1.07 -4.17 -13.73
CA LEU A 132 -1.05 -3.93 -12.30
C LEU A 132 0.08 -2.96 -11.99
N VAL A 133 -0.27 -1.76 -11.53
CA VAL A 133 0.69 -0.75 -11.06
C VAL A 133 0.55 -0.65 -9.54
N VAL A 134 1.66 -0.84 -8.82
CA VAL A 134 1.68 -0.81 -7.36
C VAL A 134 2.70 0.21 -6.90
N ALA A 135 2.27 1.20 -6.14
CA ALA A 135 3.13 2.16 -5.49
C ALA A 135 3.20 1.90 -3.98
N THR A 136 4.39 1.91 -3.40
CA THR A 136 4.59 1.78 -1.96
C THR A 136 5.82 2.55 -1.48
N SER A 137 5.71 3.21 -0.33
CA SER A 137 6.82 3.82 0.40
C SER A 137 7.29 2.98 1.58
N SER A 138 6.65 1.83 1.83
CA SER A 138 6.90 1.01 3.03
C SER A 138 8.12 0.09 2.90
N GLU A 139 8.47 -0.33 1.68
CA GLU A 139 9.60 -1.23 1.46
C GLU A 139 10.18 -1.13 0.03
N ALA A 140 11.38 -1.69 -0.13
CA ALA A 140 11.93 -2.13 -1.40
C ALA A 140 12.28 -3.62 -1.27
N ARG A 141 11.70 -4.45 -2.14
CA ARG A 141 11.78 -5.93 -2.10
C ARG A 141 11.62 -6.52 -3.50
N ALA A 142 12.30 -7.63 -3.75
CA ALA A 142 12.14 -8.44 -4.95
C ALA A 142 11.85 -9.91 -4.58
N PRO A 143 10.72 -10.50 -5.02
CA PRO A 143 9.59 -9.85 -5.69
C PRO A 143 8.90 -8.79 -4.81
N ALA A 144 8.34 -7.76 -5.44
CA ALA A 144 7.59 -6.73 -4.72
C ALA A 144 6.16 -7.20 -4.40
N ALA A 145 5.39 -6.35 -3.70
CA ALA A 145 4.00 -6.63 -3.33
C ALA A 145 3.08 -6.91 -4.54
N ASP A 146 3.46 -6.43 -5.73
CA ASP A 146 2.77 -6.65 -6.99
C ASP A 146 2.63 -8.15 -7.33
N LEU A 147 3.63 -8.98 -7.04
CA LEU A 147 3.55 -10.42 -7.30
C LEU A 147 2.52 -11.10 -6.40
N ALA A 148 2.52 -10.79 -5.10
CA ALA A 148 1.57 -11.35 -4.15
C ALA A 148 0.12 -10.96 -4.51
N LEU A 149 -0.08 -9.73 -5.00
CA LEU A 149 -1.37 -9.23 -5.44
C LEU A 149 -1.96 -9.99 -6.63
N VAL A 150 -1.12 -10.50 -7.55
CA VAL A 150 -1.61 -11.35 -8.67
C VAL A 150 -2.39 -12.53 -8.13
N SER A 151 -1.82 -13.23 -7.14
CA SER A 151 -2.44 -14.40 -6.53
C SER A 151 -3.65 -14.01 -5.67
N LEU A 152 -3.52 -12.99 -4.82
CA LEU A 152 -4.60 -12.56 -3.91
C LEU A 152 -5.86 -12.08 -4.63
N LEU A 153 -5.70 -11.48 -5.81
CA LEU A 153 -6.81 -10.94 -6.60
C LEU A 153 -7.29 -11.87 -7.73
N GLY A 154 -6.64 -13.02 -7.92
CA GLY A 154 -6.96 -13.93 -9.02
C GLY A 154 -6.74 -13.31 -10.40
N LEU A 155 -5.68 -12.52 -10.56
CA LEU A 155 -5.32 -11.93 -11.86
C LEU A 155 -4.72 -12.98 -12.79
N ARG A 156 -4.65 -12.69 -14.10
CA ARG A 156 -3.98 -13.57 -15.05
C ARG A 156 -2.47 -13.60 -14.80
N ALA A 157 -1.85 -14.76 -15.03
CA ALA A 157 -0.40 -14.94 -14.86
C ALA A 157 0.45 -14.05 -15.79
N ASN A 158 -0.11 -13.58 -16.90
CA ASN A 158 0.54 -12.70 -17.87
C ASN A 158 0.22 -11.21 -17.66
N VAL A 159 -0.36 -10.83 -16.50
CA VAL A 159 -0.59 -9.42 -16.17
C VAL A 159 0.73 -8.64 -16.20
N CYS A 160 0.73 -7.50 -16.87
CA CYS A 160 1.90 -6.63 -16.93
C CYS A 160 2.03 -5.89 -15.60
N ARG A 161 3.14 -6.11 -14.88
CA ARG A 161 3.35 -5.54 -13.55
C ARG A 161 4.33 -4.39 -13.57
N THR A 162 4.05 -3.35 -12.80
CA THR A 162 4.96 -2.23 -12.55
C THR A 162 4.94 -1.91 -11.06
N ALA A 163 6.08 -2.08 -10.39
CA ALA A 163 6.24 -1.78 -8.98
C ALA A 163 7.05 -0.49 -8.81
N LEU A 164 6.45 0.51 -8.16
CA LEU A 164 7.06 1.78 -7.78
C LEU A 164 7.35 1.72 -6.27
N GLN A 165 8.62 1.52 -5.93
CA GLN A 165 9.06 1.35 -4.54
C GLN A 165 9.75 2.61 -4.05
N LEU A 166 9.56 2.93 -2.77
CA LEU A 166 10.12 4.12 -2.10
C LEU A 166 9.74 5.45 -2.77
N SER A 167 8.56 5.53 -3.41
CA SER A 167 8.14 6.67 -4.24
C SER A 167 7.65 7.92 -3.47
N GLY A 168 7.60 7.85 -2.13
CA GLY A 168 7.21 8.99 -1.29
C GLY A 168 5.74 9.40 -1.43
N CYS A 169 5.41 10.62 -1.00
CA CYS A 169 4.02 11.09 -0.88
C CYS A 169 3.40 11.60 -2.19
N SER A 170 4.18 11.82 -3.25
CA SER A 170 3.67 12.29 -4.54
C SER A 170 3.17 11.16 -5.45
N ALA A 171 3.31 9.92 -4.99
CA ALA A 171 2.95 8.71 -5.72
C ALA A 171 1.44 8.42 -5.70
#